data_AF-A0A0B1TB38-F1
#
_entry.id   AF-A0A0B1TB38-F1
#
_cell.length_a   1.000
_cell.length_b   1.000
_cell.length_c   1.000
_cell.angle_alpha   90.00
_cell.angle_beta   90.00
_cell.angle_gamma   90.00
#
_symmetry.space_group_name_H-M   'P 1'
#
loop_
_entity.id
_entity.type
_entity.pdbx_description
1 polymer ?
#
loop_
_entity_poly.entity_id
_entity_poly.type
_entity_poly.pdbx_seq_one_letter_code
_entity_poly.pdbx_strand_id
1 'polypeptide(L)'
;MEDHVKWVFESLEYVINEIANQTQLYLNGIFKEPVKVRGVDIGHEIMRVRGGALINELSARMELKLHCIKNYEEEKCSWIKPLKYYAYSVHDSTLFQFFAILGMEERMDRVYPKNAAAAILEFYINNFDDRKYFRLLYRPDDESDFDPVTKEIPGCMKDYCDIAVFKRIAAEFNPNMTMEEQVVNESRVHNNSVYSPHSLASHALCYELVH
;
A
#
# COMPACT_ATOMS: atom_id res chain seq x y z
N MET A 1 20.94 42.85 -4.27
CA MET A 1 19.51 42.90 -3.90
C MET A 1 18.79 41.66 -4.38
N GLU A 2 19.07 41.20 -5.61
CA GLU A 2 18.63 39.89 -6.15
C GLU A 2 19.01 38.68 -5.28
N ASP A 3 20.27 38.61 -4.82
CA ASP A 3 20.74 37.47 -4.02
C ASP A 3 20.06 37.32 -2.66
N HIS A 4 19.71 38.44 -2.02
CA HIS A 4 18.99 38.43 -0.74
C HIS A 4 17.54 37.99 -0.89
N VAL A 5 16.89 38.37 -1.99
CA VAL A 5 15.51 37.97 -2.30
C VAL A 5 15.46 36.47 -2.60
N LYS A 6 16.42 35.96 -3.36
CA LYS A 6 16.54 34.53 -3.68
C LYS A 6 16.67 33.65 -2.42
N TRP A 7 17.57 34.01 -1.49
CA TRP A 7 17.76 33.26 -0.25
C TRP A 7 16.53 33.26 0.67
N VAL A 8 15.79 34.38 0.72
CA VAL A 8 14.53 34.46 1.49
C VAL A 8 13.46 33.55 0.90
N PHE A 9 13.35 33.45 -0.43
CA PHE A 9 12.41 32.54 -1.07
C PHE A 9 12.82 31.08 -0.93
N GLU A 10 14.10 30.75 -1.10
CA GLU A 10 14.62 29.39 -0.90
C GLU A 10 14.43 28.90 0.54
N SER A 11 14.68 29.76 1.53
CA SER A 11 14.45 29.43 2.94
C SER A 11 12.96 29.27 3.28
N LEU A 12 12.09 30.08 2.68
CA LEU A 12 10.64 29.95 2.84
C LEU A 12 10.11 28.65 2.21
N GLU A 13 10.56 28.33 1.00
CA GLU A 13 10.18 27.10 0.29
C GLU A 13 10.58 25.86 1.10
N TYR A 14 11.79 25.84 1.64
CA TYR A 14 12.25 24.77 2.52
C TYR A 14 11.33 24.57 3.73
N VAL A 15 10.96 25.66 4.43
CA VAL A 15 10.09 25.58 5.60
C VAL A 15 8.68 25.11 5.24
N ILE A 16 8.13 25.58 4.11
CA ILE A 16 6.81 25.16 3.63
C ILE A 16 6.81 23.67 3.32
N ASN A 17 7.84 23.18 2.62
CA ASN A 17 7.96 21.77 2.26
C ASN A 17 8.10 20.88 3.50
N GLU A 18 8.88 21.30 4.50
CA GLU A 18 9.00 20.54 5.76
C GLU A 18 7.64 20.42 6.47
N ILE A 19 6.90 21.53 6.60
CA ILE A 19 5.56 21.52 7.22
C ILE A 19 4.60 20.63 6.41
N ALA A 20 4.63 20.71 5.08
CA ALA A 20 3.80 19.90 4.20
C ALA A 20 4.10 18.40 4.36
N ASN A 21 5.38 18.03 4.36
CA ASN A 21 5.83 16.64 4.53
C ASN A 21 5.42 16.09 5.89
N GLN A 22 5.63 16.83 6.98
CA GLN A 22 5.18 16.42 8.31
C GLN A 22 3.66 16.28 8.39
N THR A 23 2.91 17.17 7.73
CA THR A 23 1.45 17.07 7.66
C THR A 23 1.02 15.80 6.93
N GLN A 24 1.69 15.43 5.84
CA GLN A 24 1.43 14.19 5.10
C GLN A 24 1.67 12.95 5.98
N LEU A 25 2.75 12.93 6.76
CA LEU A 25 3.02 11.84 7.71
C LEU A 25 1.87 11.67 8.71
N TYR A 26 1.41 12.77 9.32
CA TYR A 26 0.30 12.73 10.27
C TYR A 26 -1.02 12.28 9.63
N LEU A 27 -1.30 12.71 8.39
CA LEU A 27 -2.50 12.29 7.65
C LEU A 27 -2.51 10.79 7.34
N ASN A 28 -1.34 10.15 7.29
CA ASN A 28 -1.18 8.72 7.05
C ASN A 28 -0.88 7.92 8.33
N GLY A 29 -1.06 8.54 9.51
CA GLY A 29 -0.96 7.87 10.80
C GLY A 29 0.48 7.67 11.31
N ILE A 30 1.46 8.32 10.68
CA ILE A 30 2.88 8.20 11.04
C ILE A 30 3.22 9.31 12.03
N PHE A 31 3.43 8.92 13.29
CA PHE A 31 3.85 9.80 14.36
C PHE A 31 5.19 9.34 14.92
N LYS A 32 6.02 10.28 15.39
CA LYS A 32 7.31 9.94 16.02
C LYS A 32 7.14 9.04 17.23
N GLU A 33 6.08 9.24 17.99
CA GLU A 33 5.69 8.43 19.14
C GLU A 33 4.19 8.11 19.06
N PRO A 34 3.74 6.94 19.55
CA PRO A 34 2.32 6.59 19.58
C PRO A 34 1.45 7.66 20.25
N VAL A 35 0.46 8.18 19.50
CA VAL A 35 -0.52 9.14 20.03
C VAL A 35 -1.73 8.37 20.55
N LYS A 36 -1.79 8.20 21.87
CA LYS A 36 -2.87 7.43 22.52
C LYS A 36 -3.98 8.32 23.08
N VAL A 37 -5.20 8.14 22.60
CA VAL A 37 -6.41 8.78 23.14
C VAL A 37 -7.31 7.72 23.73
N ARG A 38 -7.54 7.78 25.04
CA ARG A 38 -8.35 6.78 25.79
C ARG A 38 -7.86 5.33 25.57
N GLY A 39 -6.55 5.15 25.44
CA GLY A 39 -5.92 3.85 25.21
C GLY A 39 -5.89 3.38 23.75
N VAL A 40 -6.53 4.12 22.82
CA VAL A 40 -6.50 3.84 21.38
C VAL A 40 -5.32 4.56 20.75
N ASP A 41 -4.49 3.83 20.00
CA ASP A 41 -3.43 4.41 19.19
C ASP A 41 -4.01 5.02 17.90
N ILE A 42 -4.00 6.34 17.82
CA ILE A 42 -4.61 7.07 16.70
C ILE A 42 -3.84 6.83 15.40
N GLY A 43 -2.51 6.69 15.45
CA GLY A 43 -1.72 6.38 14.26
C GLY A 43 -2.09 5.03 13.67
N HIS A 44 -2.22 4.03 14.55
CA HIS A 44 -2.67 2.69 14.18
C HIS A 44 -4.05 2.69 13.52
N GLU A 45 -5.02 3.37 14.12
CA GLU A 45 -6.38 3.43 13.58
C GLU A 45 -6.47 4.19 12.25
N ILE A 46 -5.69 5.27 12.08
CA ILE A 46 -5.60 5.98 10.79
C ILE A 46 -5.07 5.05 9.70
N MET A 47 -3.97 4.34 9.97
CA MET A 47 -3.41 3.37 9.02
C MET A 47 -4.40 2.24 8.70
N ARG A 48 -5.08 1.69 9.72
CA ARG A 48 -6.13 0.68 9.55
C ARG A 48 -7.25 1.16 8.64
N VAL A 49 -7.78 2.37 8.87
CA VAL A 49 -8.89 2.91 8.07
C VAL A 49 -8.46 3.23 6.64
N ARG A 50 -7.29 3.84 6.45
CA ARG A 50 -6.85 4.33 5.12
C ARG A 50 -6.28 3.25 4.21
N GLY A 51 -5.58 2.25 4.76
CA GLY A 51 -4.90 1.24 3.94
C GLY A 51 -5.16 -0.20 4.35
N GLY A 52 -5.80 -0.42 5.49
CA GLY A 52 -6.14 -1.75 5.99
C GLY A 52 -6.96 -2.56 4.99
N ALA A 53 -7.93 -1.91 4.33
CA ALA A 53 -8.79 -2.55 3.35
C ALA A 53 -7.98 -3.11 2.16
N LEU A 54 -7.06 -2.31 1.60
CA LEU A 54 -6.21 -2.73 0.47
C LEU A 54 -5.28 -3.88 0.86
N ILE A 55 -4.55 -3.77 1.99
CA ILE A 55 -3.59 -4.82 2.38
C ILE A 55 -4.29 -6.15 2.68
N ASN A 56 -5.49 -6.11 3.27
CA ASN A 56 -6.28 -7.31 3.53
C ASN A 56 -6.82 -7.91 2.24
N GLU A 57 -7.25 -7.09 1.29
CA GLU A 57 -7.77 -7.57 0.01
C GLU A 57 -6.64 -8.15 -0.87
N LEU A 58 -5.41 -7.62 -0.77
CA LEU A 58 -4.23 -8.28 -1.32
C LEU A 58 -4.00 -9.63 -0.64
N SER A 59 -3.98 -9.69 0.70
CA SER A 59 -3.77 -10.92 1.46
C SER A 59 -4.82 -12.00 1.13
N ALA A 60 -6.10 -11.63 1.09
CA ALA A 60 -7.22 -12.51 0.77
C ALA A 60 -7.10 -13.05 -0.66
N ARG A 61 -6.69 -12.24 -1.64
CA ARG A 61 -6.45 -12.71 -3.01
C ARG A 61 -5.31 -13.71 -3.10
N MET A 62 -4.22 -13.51 -2.36
CA MET A 62 -3.13 -14.49 -2.31
C MET A 62 -3.63 -15.83 -1.75
N GLU A 63 -4.41 -15.79 -0.68
CA GLU A 63 -4.99 -16.98 -0.06
C GLU A 63 -5.94 -17.70 -1.00
N LEU A 64 -6.82 -16.94 -1.68
CA LEU A 64 -7.73 -17.49 -2.66
C LEU A 64 -6.97 -18.14 -3.82
N LYS A 65 -5.90 -17.51 -4.31
CA LYS A 65 -5.06 -18.11 -5.36
C LYS A 65 -4.42 -19.41 -4.87
N LEU A 66 -3.80 -19.40 -3.69
CA LEU A 66 -3.16 -20.58 -3.12
C LEU A 66 -4.15 -21.73 -2.90
N HIS A 67 -5.37 -21.43 -2.45
CA HIS A 67 -6.46 -22.39 -2.33
C HIS A 67 -6.84 -22.97 -3.70
N CYS A 68 -7.03 -22.11 -4.70
CA CYS A 68 -7.47 -22.49 -6.03
C CYS A 68 -6.42 -23.21 -6.88
N ILE A 69 -5.14 -23.07 -6.56
CA ILE A 69 -4.08 -23.90 -7.15
C ILE A 69 -4.24 -25.38 -6.74
N LYS A 70 -4.73 -25.64 -5.51
CA LYS A 70 -4.92 -27.00 -5.00
C LYS A 70 -6.31 -27.57 -5.28
N ASN A 71 -7.33 -26.72 -5.31
CA ASN A 71 -8.73 -27.11 -5.43
C ASN A 71 -9.31 -26.64 -6.77
N TYR A 72 -8.73 -27.14 -7.86
CA TYR A 72 -9.00 -26.62 -9.20
C TYR A 72 -10.47 -26.72 -9.64
N GLU A 73 -11.15 -27.80 -9.25
CA GLU A 73 -12.51 -28.09 -9.71
C GLU A 73 -13.60 -27.23 -9.05
N GLU A 74 -13.24 -26.40 -8.05
CA GLU A 74 -14.21 -25.53 -7.40
C GLU A 74 -14.63 -24.38 -8.32
N GLU A 75 -15.93 -24.17 -8.49
CA GLU A 75 -16.49 -23.15 -9.39
C GLU A 75 -15.92 -21.73 -9.11
N LYS A 76 -15.74 -21.39 -7.83
CA LYS A 76 -15.16 -20.11 -7.39
C LYS A 76 -13.70 -19.89 -7.82
N CYS A 77 -13.02 -20.94 -8.26
CA CYS A 77 -11.62 -20.89 -8.69
C CYS A 77 -11.42 -20.64 -10.19
N SER A 78 -12.50 -20.74 -10.97
CA SER A 78 -12.48 -20.59 -12.43
C SER A 78 -11.87 -19.27 -12.91
N TRP A 79 -12.18 -18.15 -12.25
CA TRP A 79 -11.70 -16.82 -12.64
C TRP A 79 -10.27 -16.54 -12.17
N ILE A 80 -9.89 -16.98 -10.96
CA ILE A 80 -8.57 -16.64 -10.39
C ILE A 80 -7.47 -17.56 -10.89
N LYS A 81 -7.81 -18.77 -11.35
CA LYS A 81 -6.81 -19.69 -11.88
C LYS A 81 -6.00 -19.11 -13.05
N PRO A 82 -6.62 -18.68 -14.17
CA PRO A 82 -5.85 -18.23 -15.34
C PRO A 82 -5.14 -16.91 -15.10
N LEU A 83 -5.50 -16.16 -14.04
CA LEU A 83 -4.88 -14.88 -13.74
C LEU A 83 -3.43 -15.06 -13.31
N LYS A 84 -2.52 -14.55 -14.13
CA LYS A 84 -1.10 -14.38 -13.80
C LYS A 84 -0.88 -13.12 -12.99
N TYR A 85 -1.65 -12.07 -13.27
CA TYR A 85 -1.56 -10.81 -12.55
C TYR A 85 -2.93 -10.18 -12.31
N TYR A 86 -3.01 -9.32 -11.30
CA TYR A 86 -4.16 -8.45 -11.02
C TYR A 86 -3.64 -7.04 -10.74
N ALA A 87 -4.17 -6.04 -11.44
CA ALA A 87 -3.73 -4.66 -11.31
C ALA A 87 -4.79 -3.78 -10.64
N TYR A 88 -4.36 -2.92 -9.70
CA TYR A 88 -5.15 -1.83 -9.13
C TYR A 88 -4.61 -0.52 -9.67
N SER A 89 -5.50 0.31 -10.22
CA SER A 89 -5.21 1.73 -10.38
C SER A 89 -5.52 2.42 -9.07
N VAL A 90 -4.53 3.07 -8.48
CA VAL A 90 -4.62 3.73 -7.18
C VAL A 90 -4.10 5.17 -7.26
N HIS A 91 -4.33 5.94 -6.20
CA HIS A 91 -3.74 7.26 -6.03
C HIS A 91 -2.37 7.14 -5.33
N ASP A 92 -1.56 8.18 -5.50
CA ASP A 92 -0.29 8.41 -4.80
C ASP A 92 -0.39 8.18 -3.28
N SER A 93 -1.43 8.71 -2.65
CA SER A 93 -1.73 8.55 -1.23
C SER A 93 -2.05 7.11 -0.83
N THR A 94 -2.71 6.35 -1.70
CA THR A 94 -2.99 4.93 -1.47
C THR A 94 -1.70 4.10 -1.55
N LEU A 95 -0.85 4.38 -2.53
CA LEU A 95 0.44 3.73 -2.66
C LEU A 95 1.33 4.06 -1.45
N PHE A 96 1.39 5.34 -1.05
CA PHE A 96 2.10 5.76 0.16
C PHE A 96 1.58 5.03 1.41
N GLN A 97 0.26 4.95 1.58
CA GLN A 97 -0.33 4.26 2.72
C GLN A 97 -0.01 2.75 2.73
N PHE A 98 0.07 2.12 1.57
CA PHE A 98 0.50 0.72 1.44
C PHE A 98 1.94 0.54 1.94
N PHE A 99 2.88 1.40 1.55
CA PHE A 99 4.26 1.36 2.05
C PHE A 99 4.33 1.72 3.54
N ALA A 100 3.55 2.69 4.02
CA ALA A 100 3.50 3.07 5.43
C ALA A 100 3.05 1.89 6.32
N ILE A 101 2.02 1.15 5.91
CA ILE A 101 1.57 -0.06 6.63
C ILE A 101 2.65 -1.14 6.65
N LEU A 102 3.45 -1.24 5.59
CA LEU A 102 4.60 -2.13 5.53
C LEU A 102 5.82 -1.61 6.32
N GLY A 103 5.74 -0.42 6.93
CA GLY A 103 6.84 0.22 7.65
C GLY A 103 7.97 0.72 6.75
N MET A 104 7.62 1.20 5.55
CA MET A 104 8.55 1.55 4.47
C MET A 104 8.37 2.99 3.97
N GLU A 105 7.84 3.90 4.80
CA GLU A 105 7.66 5.31 4.44
C GLU A 105 8.97 6.01 4.06
N GLU A 106 10.10 5.58 4.63
CA GLU A 106 11.43 6.11 4.31
C GLU A 106 11.86 5.79 2.89
N ARG A 107 11.39 4.67 2.31
CA ARG A 107 11.71 4.31 0.92
C ARG A 107 11.10 5.29 -0.08
N MET A 108 10.09 6.03 0.35
CA MET A 108 9.40 7.06 -0.44
C MET A 108 9.83 8.47 -0.02
N ASP A 109 10.97 8.60 0.67
CA ASP A 109 11.47 9.85 1.23
C ASP A 109 10.42 10.59 2.08
N ARG A 110 9.51 9.83 2.72
CA ARG A 110 8.40 10.36 3.54
C ARG A 110 7.46 11.32 2.80
N VAL A 111 7.45 11.27 1.47
CA VAL A 111 6.57 12.07 0.60
C VAL A 111 5.77 11.18 -0.34
N TYR A 112 4.71 11.74 -0.91
CA TYR A 112 3.94 11.01 -1.92
C TYR A 112 4.78 10.70 -3.17
N PRO A 113 4.54 9.51 -3.76
CA PRO A 113 5.30 9.09 -4.93
C PRO A 113 4.98 9.97 -6.13
N LYS A 114 5.95 10.08 -7.03
CA LYS A 114 5.80 10.80 -8.30
C LYS A 114 4.84 10.08 -9.24
N ASN A 115 4.50 10.73 -10.34
CA ASN A 115 3.66 10.15 -11.39
C ASN A 115 4.22 8.83 -11.91
N ALA A 116 3.31 7.91 -12.25
CA ALA A 116 3.63 6.57 -12.76
C ALA A 116 4.44 5.67 -11.82
N ALA A 117 4.58 6.04 -10.54
CA ALA A 117 5.10 5.11 -9.54
C ALA A 117 4.22 3.86 -9.46
N ALA A 118 4.87 2.72 -9.21
CA ALA A 118 4.22 1.43 -9.18
C ALA A 118 4.88 0.52 -8.18
N ALA A 119 4.11 -0.40 -7.61
CA ALA A 119 4.64 -1.50 -6.83
C ALA A 119 4.12 -2.82 -7.38
N ILE A 120 5.02 -3.81 -7.44
CA ILE A 120 4.69 -5.17 -7.85
C ILE A 120 4.88 -6.09 -6.65
N LEU A 121 3.80 -6.77 -6.26
CA LEU A 121 3.85 -7.76 -5.21
C LEU A 121 3.79 -9.14 -5.85
N GLU A 122 4.92 -9.82 -5.91
CA GLU A 122 5.08 -11.12 -6.55
C GLU A 122 4.93 -12.25 -5.54
N PHE A 123 4.29 -13.35 -5.95
CA PHE A 123 4.07 -14.52 -5.09
C PHE A 123 4.74 -15.76 -5.64
N TYR A 124 5.43 -16.46 -4.75
CA TYR A 124 6.24 -17.62 -5.08
C TYR A 124 5.86 -18.80 -4.21
N ILE A 125 5.86 -19.99 -4.82
CA ILE A 125 5.79 -21.27 -4.12
C ILE A 125 7.09 -22.00 -4.42
N ASN A 126 7.83 -22.37 -3.38
CA ASN A 126 8.99 -23.22 -3.55
C ASN A 126 8.52 -24.67 -3.78
N ASN A 127 8.77 -25.19 -4.97
CA ASN A 127 8.32 -26.53 -5.38
C ASN A 127 9.04 -27.67 -4.63
N PHE A 128 10.11 -27.40 -3.88
CA PHE A 128 10.83 -28.42 -3.11
C PHE A 128 10.24 -28.65 -1.71
N ASP A 129 9.82 -27.58 -1.03
CA ASP A 129 9.37 -27.62 0.37
C ASP A 129 7.95 -27.06 0.56
N ASP A 130 7.27 -26.73 -0.54
CA ASP A 130 5.96 -26.10 -0.57
C ASP A 130 5.90 -24.76 0.18
N ARG A 131 7.03 -24.11 0.52
CA ARG A 131 6.99 -22.83 1.26
C ARG A 131 6.55 -21.69 0.36
N LYS A 132 5.81 -20.75 0.94
CA LYS A 132 5.22 -19.62 0.23
C LYS A 132 5.95 -18.34 0.58
N TYR A 133 6.34 -17.60 -0.45
CA TYR A 133 7.07 -16.36 -0.31
C TYR A 133 6.41 -15.25 -1.11
N PHE A 134 6.76 -14.02 -0.77
CA PHE A 134 6.47 -12.86 -1.58
C PHE A 134 7.74 -12.05 -1.84
N ARG A 135 7.76 -11.31 -2.95
CA ARG A 135 8.74 -10.27 -3.25
C ARG A 135 8.01 -8.98 -3.57
N LEU A 136 8.49 -7.86 -3.05
CA LEU A 136 7.98 -6.53 -3.36
C LEU A 136 9.00 -5.81 -4.23
N LEU A 137 8.56 -5.40 -5.41
CA LEU A 137 9.29 -4.49 -6.29
C LEU A 137 8.65 -3.11 -6.23
N TYR A 138 9.47 -2.07 -6.32
CA TYR A 138 9.02 -0.70 -6.35
C TYR A 138 9.70 0.07 -7.47
N ARG A 139 8.90 0.88 -8.16
CA ARG A 139 9.34 1.85 -9.17
C ARG A 139 8.83 3.23 -8.74
N PRO A 140 9.71 4.21 -8.51
CA PRO A 140 9.31 5.52 -7.98
C PRO A 140 8.73 6.50 -9.02
N ASP A 141 9.03 6.33 -10.31
CA ASP A 141 8.57 7.20 -11.40
C ASP A 141 8.70 6.54 -12.78
N ASP A 142 8.31 7.24 -13.85
CA ASP A 142 8.36 6.79 -15.23
C ASP A 142 9.77 6.72 -15.84
N GLU A 143 10.79 7.23 -15.15
CA GLU A 143 12.18 7.20 -15.59
C GLU A 143 13.01 6.10 -14.91
N SER A 144 12.54 5.60 -13.77
CA SER A 144 13.23 4.60 -12.96
C SER A 144 12.83 3.16 -13.31
N ASP A 145 13.72 2.22 -13.02
CA ASP A 145 13.46 0.78 -13.09
C ASP A 145 12.76 0.26 -11.81
N PHE A 146 12.37 -1.02 -11.84
CA PHE A 146 11.84 -1.72 -10.65
C PHE A 146 12.98 -2.25 -9.77
N ASP A 147 12.98 -1.82 -8.51
CA ASP A 147 13.93 -2.28 -7.49
C ASP A 147 13.28 -3.26 -6.51
N PRO A 148 13.94 -4.36 -6.11
CA PRO A 148 13.47 -5.22 -5.03
C PRO A 148 13.67 -4.54 -3.68
N VAL A 149 12.56 -4.32 -2.97
CA VAL A 149 12.51 -3.60 -1.69
C VAL A 149 12.02 -4.47 -0.53
N THR A 150 11.73 -5.76 -0.77
CA THR A 150 11.19 -6.68 0.25
C THR A 150 11.99 -6.69 1.56
N LYS A 151 13.32 -6.61 1.48
CA LYS A 151 14.23 -6.67 2.64
C LYS A 151 14.06 -5.49 3.61
N GLU A 152 13.42 -4.41 3.16
CA GLU A 152 13.18 -3.20 3.95
C GLU A 152 11.93 -3.35 4.83
N ILE A 153 11.07 -4.34 4.55
CA ILE A 153 9.90 -4.65 5.38
C ILE A 153 10.37 -5.25 6.72
N PRO A 154 9.93 -4.73 7.88
CA PRO A 154 10.25 -5.31 9.18
C PRO A 154 9.87 -6.80 9.28
N GLY A 155 10.86 -7.64 9.55
CA GLY A 155 10.72 -9.09 9.61
C GLY A 155 11.10 -9.84 8.33
N CYS A 156 11.46 -9.13 7.26
CA CYS A 156 12.05 -9.70 6.06
C CYS A 156 13.58 -9.51 6.09
N MET A 157 14.33 -10.52 5.63
CA MET A 157 15.81 -10.50 5.64
C MET A 157 16.44 -10.68 4.25
N LYS A 158 15.63 -10.95 3.24
CA LYS A 158 16.02 -11.30 1.87
C LYS A 158 14.98 -10.76 0.89
N ASP A 159 15.28 -10.83 -0.40
CA ASP A 159 14.38 -10.41 -1.47
C ASP A 159 13.08 -11.25 -1.51
N TYR A 160 13.13 -12.49 -1.02
CA TYR A 160 11.96 -13.35 -0.84
C TYR A 160 11.65 -13.46 0.65
N CYS A 161 10.46 -13.02 1.04
CA CYS A 161 10.02 -13.02 2.42
C CYS A 161 8.88 -14.01 2.64
N ASP A 162 8.82 -14.63 3.81
CA ASP A 162 7.78 -15.61 4.14
C ASP A 162 6.40 -14.91 4.11
N ILE A 163 5.42 -15.52 3.42
CA ILE A 163 4.08 -14.93 3.28
C ILE A 163 3.40 -14.70 4.64
N ALA A 164 3.81 -15.43 5.68
CA ALA A 164 3.30 -15.23 7.04
C ALA A 164 3.57 -13.81 7.56
N VAL A 165 4.66 -13.15 7.13
CA VAL A 165 4.94 -11.75 7.50
C VAL A 165 3.87 -10.83 6.93
N PHE A 166 3.57 -10.96 5.63
CA PHE A 166 2.54 -10.14 4.97
C PHE A 166 1.16 -10.36 5.60
N LYS A 167 0.78 -11.63 5.83
CA LYS A 167 -0.51 -11.98 6.45
C LYS A 167 -0.65 -11.42 7.87
N ARG A 168 0.42 -11.42 8.65
CA ARG A 168 0.43 -10.83 9.99
C ARG A 168 0.18 -9.33 9.94
N ILE A 169 0.87 -8.61 9.06
CA ILE A 169 0.66 -7.16 8.86
C ILE A 169 -0.77 -6.90 8.40
N ALA A 170 -1.27 -7.67 7.42
CA ALA A 170 -2.66 -7.55 6.95
C ALA A 170 -3.66 -7.72 8.10
N ALA A 171 -3.52 -8.78 8.91
CA ALA A 171 -4.40 -9.06 10.04
C ALA A 171 -4.37 -7.95 11.11
N GLU A 172 -3.21 -7.37 11.38
CA GLU A 172 -3.02 -6.28 12.35
C GLU A 172 -3.79 -5.00 11.96
N PHE A 173 -3.83 -4.71 10.65
CA PHE A 173 -4.53 -3.58 10.07
C PHE A 173 -5.86 -3.95 9.44
N ASN A 174 -6.43 -5.11 9.77
CA ASN A 174 -7.73 -5.49 9.24
C ASN A 174 -8.82 -4.56 9.77
N PRO A 175 -9.52 -3.79 8.91
CA PRO A 175 -10.74 -3.13 9.34
C PRO A 175 -11.74 -4.21 9.74
N ASN A 176 -12.50 -3.99 10.82
CA ASN A 176 -13.56 -4.93 11.24
C ASN A 176 -14.72 -5.05 10.21
N MET A 177 -14.56 -4.52 9.00
CA MET A 177 -15.50 -4.47 7.88
C MET A 177 -14.73 -4.68 6.57
N THR A 178 -15.31 -5.39 5.61
CA THR A 178 -14.69 -5.59 4.28
C THR A 178 -14.69 -4.31 3.43
N MET A 179 -13.90 -4.25 2.35
CA MET A 179 -13.95 -3.14 1.38
C MET A 179 -15.36 -2.90 0.83
N GLU A 180 -16.09 -3.99 0.54
CA GLU A 180 -17.46 -3.92 0.03
C GLU A 180 -18.41 -3.35 1.08
N GLU A 181 -18.27 -3.76 2.35
CA GLU A 181 -19.05 -3.22 3.47
C GLU A 181 -18.73 -1.73 3.73
N GLN A 182 -17.47 -1.33 3.57
CA GLN A 182 -17.05 0.06 3.67
C GLN A 182 -17.71 0.90 2.57
N VAL A 183 -17.65 0.47 1.31
CA VAL A 183 -18.27 1.17 0.18
C VAL A 183 -19.79 1.28 0.35
N VAL A 184 -20.46 0.22 0.82
CA VAL A 184 -21.91 0.25 1.10
C VAL A 184 -22.24 1.23 2.23
N ASN A 185 -21.43 1.28 3.28
CA ASN A 185 -21.64 2.21 4.38
C ASN A 185 -21.35 3.67 3.98
N GLU A 186 -20.30 3.92 3.19
CA GLU A 186 -20.01 5.25 2.62
C GLU A 186 -21.13 5.71 1.69
N SER A 187 -21.66 4.81 0.85
CA SER A 187 -22.80 5.09 -0.04
C SER A 187 -24.07 5.46 0.73
N ARG A 188 -24.29 4.86 1.89
CA ARG A 188 -25.41 5.21 2.80
C ARG A 188 -25.24 6.58 3.44
N VAL A 189 -24.00 6.98 3.73
CA VAL A 189 -23.68 8.32 4.27
C VAL A 189 -23.77 9.39 3.17
N HIS A 190 -23.46 9.04 1.91
CA HIS A 190 -23.42 9.96 0.77
C HIS A 190 -24.72 10.14 -0.03
N ASN A 191 -25.86 9.62 0.44
CA ASN A 191 -27.18 9.87 -0.16
C ASN A 191 -27.63 11.35 -0.20
N ASN A 192 -26.76 12.32 0.13
CA ASN A 192 -26.99 13.76 0.00
C ASN A 192 -25.96 14.53 -0.86
N SER A 193 -25.05 13.89 -1.59
CA SER A 193 -24.22 14.64 -2.56
C SER A 193 -23.67 13.77 -3.67
N VAL A 194 -24.17 14.00 -4.88
CA VAL A 194 -23.64 13.47 -6.13
C VAL A 194 -22.32 14.18 -6.45
N TYR A 195 -21.21 13.45 -6.45
CA TYR A 195 -20.00 13.86 -7.14
C TYR A 195 -19.45 12.70 -7.98
N SER A 196 -19.33 12.97 -9.28
CA SER A 196 -18.55 12.19 -10.23
C SER A 196 -17.13 12.76 -10.26
N PRO A 197 -16.06 11.94 -10.17
CA PRO A 197 -14.72 12.40 -10.49
C PRO A 197 -14.34 12.01 -11.92
N HIS A 198 -14.08 13.03 -12.73
CA HIS A 198 -13.31 12.95 -13.96
C HIS A 198 -11.81 12.75 -13.65
N SER A 199 -11.20 11.71 -14.27
CA SER A 199 -9.89 11.67 -14.94
C SER A 199 -8.55 12.05 -14.22
N LEU A 200 -7.68 11.01 -14.19
CA LEU A 200 -6.22 10.95 -14.44
C LEU A 200 -5.19 11.32 -13.34
N ALA A 201 -4.79 10.29 -12.59
CA ALA A 201 -3.38 9.88 -12.42
C ALA A 201 -3.39 8.36 -12.13
N SER A 202 -2.72 7.57 -12.97
CA SER A 202 -2.73 6.10 -12.86
C SER A 202 -1.45 5.63 -12.17
N HIS A 203 -1.52 5.31 -10.87
CA HIS A 203 -0.49 4.54 -10.18
C HIS A 203 -0.94 3.08 -10.13
N ALA A 204 -0.09 2.14 -10.53
CA ALA A 204 -0.46 0.73 -10.61
C ALA A 204 0.15 -0.08 -9.45
N LEU A 205 -0.70 -0.76 -8.68
CA LEU A 205 -0.30 -1.89 -7.85
C LEU A 205 -0.58 -3.16 -8.64
N CYS A 206 0.47 -3.83 -9.11
CA CYS A 206 0.33 -5.07 -9.87
C CYS A 206 0.71 -6.25 -8.98
N TYR A 207 -0.20 -7.18 -8.78
CA TYR A 207 0.07 -8.49 -8.22
C TYR A 207 0.49 -9.42 -9.37
N GLU A 208 1.61 -10.15 -9.30
CA GLU A 208 1.96 -11.21 -10.26
C GLU A 208 2.29 -12.55 -9.55
N LEU A 209 1.84 -13.67 -10.10
CA LEU A 209 2.30 -15.01 -9.73
C LEU A 209 3.34 -15.48 -10.74
N VAL A 210 4.54 -15.72 -10.25
CA VAL A 210 5.62 -16.32 -11.04
C VAL A 210 5.70 -17.80 -10.66
N HIS A 211 5.47 -18.68 -11.65
CA HIS A 211 5.53 -20.13 -11.53
C HIS A 211 6.93 -20.67 -11.83
#